data_AF-A0A7V8YYU0-F1
#
_entry.id   AF-A0A7V8YYU0-F1
#
_cell.length_a   1.000
_cell.length_b   1.000
_cell.length_c   1.000
_cell.angle_alpha   90.00
_cell.angle_beta   90.00
_cell.angle_gamma   90.00
#
_symmetry.space_group_name_H-M   'P 1'
#
loop_
_entity.id
_entity.type
_entity.pdbx_description
1 polymer ?
#
loop_
_entity_poly.entity_id
_entity_poly.type
_entity_poly.pdbx_seq_one_letter_code
_entity_poly.pdbx_strand_id
1 'polypeptide(L)'
;LILDCFCGSGTTAAVAEKLNRRWITCDLGRFAIHTARKRFLGIENVKPFVVQNLGKYERQQWMNAEFEGWNADAIVRNERRLGTNNPLSFDQARNRAPASPEEPAIADEGVRVPAVETRLEQERTYKHFIIDLYHARPLDGYTWLHGAKAGRMIHVGSVDAPVTVEDIKAAIKEFWKLVGKEEAAQVNGIDFLGWDFAFDVNETAAHFAAANKVNASFKKIPREVLEKKAVEQGDIKFYELASLDVETTTGKSEISVTLKNFIIPPQDVPDEVQGKITHWSQWIDYWAVDWNFKGDTFHNQWQSYRTKKEPKIDMTARHSYDNGGRFTILVKVIDILGNDTTKALEVDV
;
A
#
# COMPACT_ATOMS: atom_id res chain seq x y z
N LEU A 1 3.01 -21.02 20.96
CA LEU A 1 3.04 -19.78 20.17
C LEU A 1 3.69 -18.73 21.06
N ILE A 2 4.72 -18.04 20.58
CA ILE A 2 5.41 -16.94 21.29
C ILE A 2 5.06 -15.64 20.59
N LEU A 3 4.72 -14.58 21.32
CA LEU A 3 4.40 -13.27 20.78
C LEU A 3 5.37 -12.23 21.37
N ASP A 4 5.93 -11.39 20.51
CA ASP A 4 6.74 -10.23 20.91
C ASP A 4 6.31 -8.99 20.11
N CYS A 5 5.61 -8.07 20.77
CA CYS A 5 5.04 -6.89 20.11
C CYS A 5 6.01 -5.70 19.98
N PHE A 6 7.23 -5.82 20.53
CA PHE A 6 8.25 -4.77 20.52
C PHE A 6 9.60 -5.40 20.22
N CYS A 7 9.67 -6.09 19.09
CA CYS A 7 10.71 -7.08 18.90
C CYS A 7 12.08 -6.49 18.63
N GLY A 8 12.17 -5.21 18.22
CA GLY A 8 13.42 -4.55 17.91
C GLY A 8 14.25 -5.38 16.93
N SER A 9 15.37 -5.91 17.43
CA SER A 9 16.27 -6.78 16.65
C SER A 9 15.81 -8.23 16.48
N GLY A 10 14.65 -8.61 17.02
CA GLY A 10 14.05 -9.95 16.88
C GLY A 10 14.66 -11.02 17.79
N THR A 11 15.20 -10.67 18.97
CA THR A 11 15.83 -11.68 19.85
C THR A 11 14.88 -12.79 20.27
N THR A 12 13.67 -12.43 20.71
CA THR A 12 12.67 -13.38 21.21
C THR A 12 12.25 -14.39 20.14
N ALA A 13 11.92 -13.91 18.94
CA ALA A 13 11.55 -14.75 17.81
C ALA A 13 12.72 -15.64 17.35
N ALA A 14 13.95 -15.12 17.32
CA ALA A 14 15.12 -15.90 16.94
C ALA A 14 15.42 -17.06 17.91
N VAL A 15 15.23 -16.83 19.21
CA VAL A 15 15.36 -17.89 20.22
C VAL A 15 14.20 -18.88 20.12
N ALA A 16 12.98 -18.39 19.91
CA ALA A 16 11.81 -19.25 19.72
C ALA A 16 11.98 -20.20 18.52
N GLU A 17 12.50 -19.69 17.39
CA GLU A 17 12.80 -20.50 16.20
C GLU A 17 13.83 -21.59 16.49
N LYS A 18 14.94 -21.25 17.15
CA LYS A 18 15.99 -22.22 17.56
C LYS A 18 15.48 -23.29 18.52
N LEU A 19 14.48 -22.96 19.33
CA LEU A 19 13.79 -23.89 20.23
C LEU A 19 12.61 -24.62 19.56
N ASN A 20 12.49 -24.52 18.23
CA ASN A 20 11.45 -25.15 17.42
C ASN A 20 10.02 -24.75 17.87
N ARG A 21 9.82 -23.48 18.24
CA ARG A 21 8.52 -22.91 18.64
C ARG A 21 7.98 -21.99 17.54
N ARG A 22 6.65 -21.98 17.38
CA ARG A 22 5.95 -20.97 16.57
C ARG A 22 6.04 -19.60 17.22
N TRP A 23 6.28 -18.56 16.44
CA TRP A 23 6.39 -17.17 16.89
C TRP A 23 5.63 -16.20 16.00
N ILE A 24 5.22 -15.07 16.57
CA ILE A 24 4.73 -13.86 15.89
C ILE A 24 5.47 -12.68 16.52
N THR A 25 5.92 -11.74 15.71
CA THR A 25 6.72 -10.62 16.18
C THR A 25 6.32 -9.35 15.44
N CYS A 26 6.28 -8.20 16.13
CA CYS A 26 6.03 -6.91 15.48
C CYS A 26 6.88 -5.80 16.07
N ASP A 27 7.00 -4.72 15.31
CA ASP A 27 7.66 -3.47 15.66
C ASP A 27 7.11 -2.36 14.75
N LEU A 28 7.09 -1.12 15.24
CA LEU A 28 6.71 0.04 14.44
C LEU A 28 7.86 0.48 13.52
N GLY A 29 9.10 0.24 13.94
CA GLY A 29 10.30 0.62 13.22
C GLY A 29 10.56 -0.29 12.03
N ARG A 30 10.48 0.25 10.81
CA ARG A 30 10.84 -0.48 9.59
C ARG A 30 12.26 -1.06 9.65
N PHE A 31 13.22 -0.32 10.22
CA PHE A 31 14.59 -0.79 10.41
C PHE A 31 14.71 -1.91 11.45
N ALA A 32 13.87 -1.91 12.49
CA ALA A 32 13.79 -2.99 13.46
C ALA A 32 13.31 -4.28 12.78
N ILE A 33 12.21 -4.20 12.02
CA ILE A 33 11.70 -5.33 11.23
C ILE A 33 12.75 -5.85 10.23
N HIS A 34 13.45 -4.96 9.52
CA HIS A 34 14.51 -5.34 8.60
C HIS A 34 15.67 -6.06 9.31
N THR A 35 16.08 -5.56 10.48
CA THR A 35 17.14 -6.15 11.31
C THR A 35 16.73 -7.53 11.84
N ALA A 36 15.51 -7.64 12.36
CA ALA A 36 14.94 -8.88 12.85
C ALA A 36 14.86 -9.94 11.73
N ARG A 37 14.38 -9.56 10.54
CA ARG A 37 14.33 -10.43 9.37
C ARG A 37 15.71 -10.99 9.01
N LYS A 38 16.72 -10.12 8.88
CA LYS A 38 18.10 -10.56 8.58
C LYS A 38 18.66 -11.50 9.64
N ARG A 39 18.29 -11.31 10.91
CA ARG A 39 18.65 -12.24 11.98
C ARG A 39 18.00 -13.60 11.79
N PHE A 40 16.71 -13.66 11.45
CA PHE A 40 16.00 -14.92 11.23
C PHE A 40 16.56 -15.69 10.04
N LEU A 41 16.82 -15.00 8.93
CA LEU A 41 17.44 -15.59 7.74
C LEU A 41 18.86 -16.11 8.01
N GLY A 42 19.54 -15.62 9.05
CA GLY A 42 20.83 -16.16 9.49
C GLY A 42 20.74 -17.45 10.31
N ILE A 43 19.53 -17.93 10.65
CA ILE A 43 19.32 -19.19 11.38
C ILE A 43 19.37 -20.34 10.39
N GLU A 44 20.20 -21.34 10.69
CA GLU A 44 20.31 -22.55 9.87
C GLU A 44 18.97 -23.30 9.81
N ASN A 45 18.53 -23.67 8.61
CA ASN A 45 17.25 -24.35 8.36
C ASN A 45 16.03 -23.60 8.93
N VAL A 46 16.06 -22.27 8.95
CA VAL A 46 14.91 -21.45 9.35
C VAL A 46 13.67 -21.84 8.54
N LYS A 47 12.53 -22.00 9.21
CA LYS A 47 11.28 -22.29 8.53
C LYS A 47 10.79 -21.07 7.75
N PRO A 48 10.04 -21.25 6.65
CA PRO A 48 9.43 -20.14 5.92
C PRO A 48 8.59 -19.25 6.85
N PHE A 49 8.73 -17.93 6.71
CA PHE A 49 7.97 -16.94 7.47
C PHE A 49 7.52 -15.78 6.57
N VAL A 50 6.59 -14.96 7.08
CA VAL A 50 6.00 -13.82 6.37
C VAL A 50 6.23 -12.52 7.13
N VAL A 51 6.48 -11.43 6.40
CA VAL A 51 6.53 -10.05 6.92
C VAL A 51 5.32 -9.27 6.38
N GLN A 52 4.64 -8.53 7.26
CA GLN A 52 3.44 -7.72 6.95
C GLN A 52 3.61 -6.28 7.46
N ASN A 53 2.97 -5.30 6.82
CA ASN A 53 3.03 -3.86 7.17
C ASN A 53 1.62 -3.25 7.27
N LEU A 54 1.42 -2.33 8.24
CA LEU A 54 0.16 -1.61 8.50
C LEU A 54 0.28 -0.13 8.07
N GLY A 55 0.22 0.16 6.76
CA GLY A 55 0.45 1.52 6.23
C GLY A 55 -0.69 2.54 6.32
N LYS A 56 -1.78 2.31 7.07
CA LYS A 56 -3.05 3.05 6.91
C LYS A 56 -3.23 4.28 7.83
N TYR A 57 -2.65 4.28 9.03
CA TYR A 57 -3.02 5.22 10.10
C TYR A 57 -2.36 6.60 10.01
N GLU A 58 -1.06 6.66 9.68
CA GLU A 58 -0.28 7.90 9.60
C GLU A 58 -0.80 8.87 8.52
N ARG A 59 -1.28 8.33 7.39
CA ARG A 59 -1.82 9.10 6.26
C ARG A 59 -3.11 9.85 6.61
N GLN A 60 -3.98 9.24 7.41
CA GLN A 60 -5.23 9.85 7.85
C GLN A 60 -4.98 11.03 8.80
N GLN A 61 -3.98 10.92 9.68
CA GLN A 61 -3.66 12.01 10.61
C GLN A 61 -3.10 13.25 9.90
N TRP A 62 -2.25 13.06 8.88
CA TRP A 62 -1.71 14.18 8.11
C TRP A 62 -2.79 14.94 7.33
N MET A 63 -3.69 14.22 6.63
CA MET A 63 -4.78 14.86 5.88
C MET A 63 -5.65 15.74 6.78
N ASN A 64 -5.92 15.27 8.00
CA ASN A 64 -6.74 16.00 8.97
C ASN A 64 -6.05 17.27 9.49
N ALA A 65 -4.72 17.25 9.61
CA ALA A 65 -3.94 18.37 10.11
C ALA A 65 -3.70 19.45 9.04
N GLU A 66 -3.47 19.05 7.79
CA GLU A 66 -3.14 19.98 6.70
C GLU A 66 -4.39 20.61 6.07
N PHE A 67 -5.54 19.91 6.11
CA PHE A 67 -6.76 20.31 5.38
C PHE A 67 -8.02 20.43 6.26
N GLU A 68 -7.88 20.67 7.57
CA GLU A 68 -8.93 20.86 8.60
C GLU A 68 -10.37 20.41 8.24
N GLY A 69 -10.82 19.27 8.78
CA GLY A 69 -12.26 18.94 8.87
C GLY A 69 -12.67 17.47 8.64
N TRP A 70 -11.74 16.52 8.64
CA TRP A 70 -12.11 15.11 8.58
C TRP A 70 -12.33 14.53 9.99
N ASN A 71 -13.60 14.28 10.33
CA ASN A 71 -13.98 13.59 11.55
C ASN A 71 -13.84 12.08 11.33
N ALA A 72 -12.64 11.53 11.55
CA ALA A 72 -12.35 10.10 11.47
C ALA A 72 -13.09 9.24 12.53
N ASP A 73 -13.96 9.83 13.35
CA ASP A 73 -14.62 9.17 14.48
C ASP A 73 -16.00 8.56 14.19
N ALA A 74 -16.54 8.67 12.97
CA ALA A 74 -17.90 8.17 12.69
C ALA A 74 -18.00 6.65 12.39
N ILE A 75 -16.89 5.94 12.11
CA ILE A 75 -16.92 4.48 11.88
C ILE A 75 -16.46 3.68 13.11
N VAL A 76 -15.73 4.29 14.06
CA VAL A 76 -15.25 3.60 15.28
C VAL A 76 -16.24 3.73 16.46
N ARG A 77 -17.17 4.70 16.43
CA ARG A 77 -18.10 4.93 17.56
C ARG A 77 -19.38 4.07 17.57
N ASN A 78 -19.65 3.26 16.54
CA ASN A 78 -20.85 2.40 16.51
C ASN A 78 -20.63 0.93 16.93
N GLU A 79 -19.40 0.48 17.17
CA GLU A 79 -19.13 -0.87 17.70
C GLU A 79 -18.90 -0.90 19.23
N ARG A 80 -19.08 0.23 19.93
CA ARG A 80 -19.12 0.30 21.42
C ARG A 80 -20.50 0.63 21.98
N ARG A 81 -21.58 0.24 21.29
CA ARG A 81 -22.94 0.39 21.82
C ARG A 81 -23.79 -0.87 21.85
N LEU A 82 -23.19 -2.04 21.63
CA LEU A 82 -23.81 -3.33 21.95
C LEU A 82 -22.74 -4.25 22.56
N GLY A 83 -22.83 -4.47 23.87
CA GLY A 83 -21.88 -5.32 24.59
C GLY A 83 -21.72 -4.92 26.04
N THR A 84 -22.77 -5.18 26.82
CA THR A 84 -22.76 -5.24 28.28
C THR A 84 -21.48 -5.87 28.85
N ASN A 85 -20.87 -5.23 29.85
CA ASN A 85 -20.43 -5.86 31.11
C ASN A 85 -19.61 -4.86 31.95
N ASN A 86 -20.25 -4.27 32.96
CA ASN A 86 -19.57 -3.95 34.20
C ASN A 86 -20.52 -4.37 35.35
N PRO A 87 -20.09 -5.24 36.29
CA PRO A 87 -20.95 -5.68 37.37
C PRO A 87 -21.08 -4.55 38.39
N LEU A 88 -22.28 -4.00 38.54
CA LEU A 88 -22.62 -3.20 39.71
C LEU A 88 -23.01 -4.13 40.86
N SER A 89 -22.38 -3.91 42.01
CA SER A 89 -22.71 -4.54 43.28
C SER A 89 -24.17 -4.29 43.66
N PHE A 90 -24.82 -5.35 44.12
CA PHE A 90 -26.07 -5.32 44.86
C PHE A 90 -25.88 -4.53 46.17
N ASP A 91 -26.19 -3.23 46.15
CA ASP A 91 -26.91 -2.55 47.23
C ASP A 91 -27.05 -1.06 46.92
N GLN A 92 -28.20 -0.50 47.31
CA GLN A 92 -28.61 0.92 47.20
C GLN A 92 -29.49 1.28 45.98
N ALA A 93 -30.50 0.47 45.71
CA ALA A 93 -31.77 0.97 45.20
C ALA A 93 -32.78 1.06 46.36
N ARG A 94 -32.85 2.21 47.04
CA ARG A 94 -34.02 2.52 47.88
C ARG A 94 -34.15 4.03 48.14
N ASN A 95 -35.28 4.57 47.70
CA ASN A 95 -35.89 5.87 48.03
C ASN A 95 -35.41 7.12 47.27
N ARG A 96 -36.14 7.50 46.22
CA ARG A 96 -37.07 8.67 46.21
C ARG A 96 -37.63 8.93 44.80
N ALA A 97 -38.94 9.24 44.76
CA ALA A 97 -39.69 9.73 43.59
C ALA A 97 -39.38 11.23 43.34
N PRO A 98 -39.82 11.81 42.20
CA PRO A 98 -39.13 12.90 41.51
C PRO A 98 -39.45 14.29 42.08
N ALA A 99 -38.49 15.19 41.97
CA ALA A 99 -38.71 16.63 42.12
C ALA A 99 -38.19 17.32 40.86
N SER A 100 -39.09 17.99 40.14
CA SER A 100 -38.80 18.97 39.10
C SER A 100 -38.09 20.19 39.69
N PRO A 101 -37.12 20.76 38.97
CA PRO A 101 -37.04 22.22 38.89
C PRO A 101 -36.92 22.71 37.44
N GLU A 102 -37.85 23.61 37.12
CA GLU A 102 -37.84 24.70 36.13
C GLU A 102 -36.63 24.80 35.17
N GLU A 103 -36.92 24.68 33.86
CA GLU A 103 -36.08 25.18 32.78
C GLU A 103 -36.07 26.73 32.77
N PRO A 104 -34.90 27.38 32.68
CA PRO A 104 -34.83 28.68 32.04
C PRO A 104 -34.67 28.48 30.53
N ALA A 105 -35.53 29.16 29.77
CA ALA A 105 -35.49 29.25 28.33
C ALA A 105 -34.11 29.69 27.81
N ILE A 106 -33.52 28.89 26.92
CA ILE A 106 -32.43 29.32 26.04
C ILE A 106 -32.95 29.19 24.60
N ALA A 107 -32.77 30.29 23.87
CA ALA A 107 -33.28 30.51 22.53
C ALA A 107 -32.85 29.42 21.54
N ASP A 108 -33.80 29.10 20.66
CA ASP A 108 -33.64 28.39 19.40
C ASP A 108 -32.62 29.13 18.52
N GLU A 109 -31.34 28.73 18.59
CA GLU A 109 -30.38 28.98 17.52
C GLU A 109 -30.27 27.71 16.69
N GLY A 110 -30.96 27.74 15.55
CA GLY A 110 -31.00 26.66 14.57
C GLY A 110 -29.61 26.10 14.28
N VAL A 111 -29.47 24.79 14.47
CA VAL A 111 -28.31 24.02 14.04
C VAL A 111 -28.22 24.11 12.51
N ARG A 112 -27.40 25.03 12.03
CA ARG A 112 -26.93 25.02 10.63
C ARG A 112 -26.07 23.77 10.48
N VAL A 113 -26.40 22.93 9.52
CA VAL A 113 -25.63 21.74 9.15
C VAL A 113 -24.67 22.14 8.02
N PRO A 114 -23.33 22.16 8.20
CA PRO A 114 -22.41 22.33 7.07
C PRO A 114 -21.41 21.16 7.08
N ALA A 115 -21.78 20.03 6.47
CA ALA A 115 -20.92 18.84 6.43
C ALA A 115 -20.63 18.32 5.02
N VAL A 116 -21.38 18.75 3.99
CA VAL A 116 -21.27 18.20 2.63
C VAL A 116 -20.45 19.10 1.71
N GLU A 117 -20.63 20.44 1.80
CA GLU A 117 -19.86 21.41 0.99
C GLU A 117 -18.37 21.43 1.36
N THR A 118 -18.02 21.25 2.64
CA THR A 118 -16.63 21.23 3.12
C THR A 118 -15.82 20.03 2.62
N ARG A 119 -16.42 18.85 2.47
CA ARG A 119 -15.70 17.63 2.08
C ARG A 119 -15.23 17.67 0.62
N LEU A 120 -16.10 18.10 -0.30
CA LEU A 120 -15.77 18.18 -1.73
C LEU A 120 -14.68 19.23 -1.98
N GLU A 121 -14.73 20.34 -1.26
CA GLU A 121 -13.71 21.39 -1.32
C GLU A 121 -12.35 20.92 -0.78
N GLN A 122 -12.33 20.16 0.33
CA GLN A 122 -11.11 19.56 0.86
C GLN A 122 -10.51 18.53 -0.10
N GLU A 123 -11.32 17.60 -0.64
CA GLU A 123 -10.85 16.59 -1.59
C GLU A 123 -10.30 17.27 -2.86
N ARG A 124 -10.93 18.33 -3.34
CA ARG A 124 -10.44 19.14 -4.46
C ARG A 124 -9.12 19.83 -4.13
N THR A 125 -9.02 20.44 -2.95
CA THR A 125 -7.82 21.15 -2.49
C THR A 125 -6.63 20.20 -2.37
N TYR A 126 -6.83 19.02 -1.78
CA TYR A 126 -5.83 17.95 -1.73
C TYR A 126 -5.36 17.55 -3.14
N LYS A 127 -6.29 17.31 -4.07
CA LYS A 127 -5.95 16.92 -5.44
C LYS A 127 -5.15 18.00 -6.14
N HIS A 128 -5.54 19.27 -6.02
CA HIS A 128 -4.82 20.40 -6.59
C HIS A 128 -3.41 20.51 -6.02
N PHE A 129 -3.26 20.37 -4.70
CA PHE A 129 -1.96 20.36 -4.04
C PHE A 129 -1.03 19.28 -4.61
N ILE A 130 -1.50 18.04 -4.76
CA ILE A 130 -0.70 16.96 -5.36
C ILE A 130 -0.36 17.24 -6.83
N ILE A 131 -1.28 17.79 -7.60
CA ILE A 131 -1.07 18.17 -9.01
C ILE A 131 -0.01 19.27 -9.13
N ASP A 132 -0.04 20.28 -8.26
CA ASP A 132 0.92 21.37 -8.25
C ASP A 132 2.33 20.87 -7.89
N LEU A 133 2.43 19.99 -6.89
CA LEU A 133 3.69 19.30 -6.55
C LEU A 133 4.20 18.42 -7.70
N TYR A 134 3.29 17.86 -8.50
CA TYR A 134 3.65 17.14 -9.70
C TYR A 134 3.99 18.05 -10.89
N HIS A 135 4.00 19.38 -10.69
CA HIS A 135 4.25 20.40 -11.71
C HIS A 135 3.32 20.25 -12.92
N ALA A 136 2.04 20.05 -12.63
CA ALA A 136 0.99 19.87 -13.60
C ALA A 136 -0.08 20.96 -13.43
N ARG A 137 -0.96 21.11 -14.42
CA ARG A 137 -2.09 22.05 -14.34
C ARG A 137 -3.29 21.34 -13.71
N PRO A 138 -3.89 21.85 -12.63
CA PRO A 138 -5.13 21.30 -12.07
C PRO A 138 -6.31 21.48 -13.02
N LEU A 139 -7.22 20.50 -12.99
CA LEU A 139 -8.44 20.47 -13.77
C LEU A 139 -9.64 20.26 -12.86
N ASP A 140 -10.70 21.01 -13.15
CA ASP A 140 -11.95 21.02 -12.41
C ASP A 140 -13.11 20.49 -13.27
N GLY A 141 -14.16 19.99 -12.60
CA GLY A 141 -15.39 19.55 -13.28
C GLY A 141 -15.36 18.10 -13.79
N TYR A 142 -14.30 17.36 -13.49
CA TYR A 142 -14.18 15.93 -13.79
C TYR A 142 -14.14 15.09 -12.52
N THR A 143 -14.58 13.84 -12.61
CA THR A 143 -14.69 12.97 -11.43
C THR A 143 -13.40 12.20 -11.16
N TRP A 144 -12.71 11.77 -12.21
CA TRP A 144 -11.56 10.87 -12.16
C TRP A 144 -10.27 11.51 -12.69
N LEU A 145 -10.34 12.54 -13.52
CA LEU A 145 -9.16 13.24 -14.04
C LEU A 145 -9.00 14.61 -13.39
N HIS A 146 -7.91 14.81 -12.65
CA HIS A 146 -7.73 15.96 -11.76
C HIS A 146 -6.67 16.95 -12.25
N GLY A 147 -5.92 16.61 -13.30
CA GLY A 147 -4.92 17.51 -13.85
C GLY A 147 -4.43 17.09 -15.23
N ALA A 148 -3.59 17.93 -15.82
CA ALA A 148 -2.93 17.66 -17.09
C ALA A 148 -1.48 18.14 -17.11
N LYS A 149 -0.60 17.38 -17.76
CA LYS A 149 0.83 17.69 -17.92
C LYS A 149 1.34 17.18 -19.26
N ALA A 150 1.89 18.09 -20.07
CA ALA A 150 2.47 17.77 -21.38
C ALA A 150 1.54 16.90 -22.25
N GLY A 151 0.25 17.23 -22.29
CA GLY A 151 -0.76 16.52 -23.06
C GLY A 151 -1.32 15.24 -22.41
N ARG A 152 -0.74 14.77 -21.31
CA ARG A 152 -1.22 13.61 -20.54
C ARG A 152 -2.19 14.07 -19.46
N MET A 153 -3.23 13.27 -19.21
CA MET A 153 -4.17 13.48 -18.12
C MET A 153 -3.63 12.86 -16.83
N ILE A 154 -4.10 13.33 -15.68
CA ILE A 154 -3.61 12.87 -14.38
C ILE A 154 -4.78 12.50 -13.49
N HIS A 155 -4.72 11.31 -12.92
CA HIS A 155 -5.57 10.88 -11.81
C HIS A 155 -4.78 10.98 -10.50
N VAL A 156 -5.44 11.41 -9.44
CA VAL A 156 -4.89 11.47 -8.08
C VAL A 156 -5.79 10.63 -7.19
N GLY A 157 -5.23 9.56 -6.63
CA GLY A 157 -5.91 8.62 -5.74
C GLY A 157 -6.27 9.24 -4.39
N SER A 158 -7.16 8.56 -3.69
CA SER A 158 -7.57 8.96 -2.35
C SER A 158 -6.40 8.86 -1.35
N VAL A 159 -6.48 9.61 -0.26
CA VAL A 159 -5.51 9.54 0.85
C VAL A 159 -5.74 8.32 1.74
N ASP A 160 -6.99 7.85 1.83
CA ASP A 160 -7.43 6.82 2.78
C ASP A 160 -7.61 5.43 2.16
N ALA A 161 -7.50 5.31 0.83
CA ALA A 161 -7.69 4.08 0.07
C ALA A 161 -6.63 3.93 -1.04
N PRO A 162 -6.19 2.69 -1.34
CA PRO A 162 -5.36 2.42 -2.51
C PRO A 162 -6.11 2.79 -3.79
N VAL A 163 -5.39 3.20 -4.83
CA VAL A 163 -5.94 3.25 -6.20
C VAL A 163 -6.23 1.82 -6.64
N THR A 164 -7.45 1.55 -7.10
CA THR A 164 -7.92 0.23 -7.50
C THR A 164 -7.98 0.07 -9.03
N VAL A 165 -8.13 -1.17 -9.51
CA VAL A 165 -8.35 -1.45 -10.93
C VAL A 165 -9.65 -0.78 -11.43
N GLU A 166 -10.67 -0.71 -10.59
CA GLU A 166 -11.95 -0.05 -10.90
C GLU A 166 -11.78 1.46 -11.11
N ASP A 167 -10.98 2.12 -10.27
CA ASP A 167 -10.65 3.54 -10.41
C ASP A 167 -9.96 3.82 -11.74
N ILE A 168 -9.03 2.94 -12.13
CA ILE A 168 -8.29 3.05 -13.40
C ILE A 168 -9.22 2.85 -14.60
N LYS A 169 -10.07 1.83 -14.56
CA LYS A 169 -11.10 1.59 -15.58
C LYS A 169 -12.04 2.79 -15.69
N ALA A 170 -12.43 3.40 -14.57
CA ALA A 170 -13.31 4.57 -14.54
C ALA A 170 -12.62 5.81 -15.13
N ALA A 171 -11.36 6.07 -14.76
CA ALA A 171 -10.55 7.15 -15.30
C ALA A 171 -10.33 7.01 -16.81
N ILE A 172 -10.03 5.80 -17.32
CA ILE A 172 -9.89 5.55 -18.76
C ILE A 172 -11.21 5.78 -19.51
N LYS A 173 -12.34 5.36 -18.92
CA LYS A 173 -13.67 5.64 -19.50
C LYS A 173 -13.96 7.13 -19.55
N GLU A 174 -13.62 7.88 -18.50
CA GLU A 174 -13.78 9.33 -18.49
C GLU A 174 -12.84 10.00 -19.51
N PHE A 175 -11.58 9.57 -19.60
CA PHE A 175 -10.61 10.04 -20.59
C PHE A 175 -11.18 9.98 -22.01
N TRP A 176 -11.69 8.83 -22.44
CA TRP A 176 -12.25 8.68 -23.78
C TRP A 176 -13.53 9.49 -24.03
N LYS A 177 -14.27 9.91 -22.98
CA LYS A 177 -15.39 10.85 -23.13
C LYS A 177 -14.92 12.29 -23.37
N LEU A 178 -13.68 12.59 -23.00
CA LEU A 178 -13.07 13.93 -23.03
C LEU A 178 -12.15 14.14 -24.23
N VAL A 179 -11.63 13.07 -24.84
CA VAL A 179 -10.79 13.16 -26.04
C VAL A 179 -11.51 13.99 -27.12
N GLY A 180 -10.85 15.06 -27.56
CA GLY A 180 -11.37 16.01 -28.56
C GLY A 180 -12.28 17.12 -28.01
N LYS A 181 -12.60 17.12 -26.71
CA LYS A 181 -13.34 18.19 -26.01
C LYS A 181 -12.47 18.96 -25.03
N GLU A 182 -11.45 18.32 -24.48
CA GLU A 182 -10.49 18.93 -23.57
C GLU A 182 -9.17 19.23 -24.30
N GLU A 183 -8.80 20.50 -24.41
CA GLU A 183 -7.58 20.93 -25.13
C GLU A 183 -6.30 20.48 -24.44
N ALA A 184 -6.36 20.21 -23.13
CA ALA A 184 -5.23 19.70 -22.35
C ALA A 184 -4.91 18.22 -22.64
N ALA A 185 -5.86 17.45 -23.18
CA ALA A 185 -5.70 16.03 -23.52
C ALA A 185 -5.17 15.87 -24.95
N GLN A 186 -3.85 15.96 -25.12
CA GLN A 186 -3.20 15.94 -26.45
C GLN A 186 -2.56 14.60 -26.79
N VAL A 187 -2.36 13.72 -25.80
CA VAL A 187 -1.87 12.36 -26.01
C VAL A 187 -2.78 11.35 -25.33
N ASN A 188 -2.77 10.11 -25.83
CA ASN A 188 -3.49 8.99 -25.23
C ASN A 188 -2.77 8.46 -23.98
N GLY A 189 -2.62 9.31 -22.97
CA GLY A 189 -1.81 9.02 -21.78
C GLY A 189 -2.45 9.49 -20.49
N ILE A 190 -2.39 8.64 -19.46
CA ILE A 190 -2.85 8.95 -18.11
C ILE A 190 -1.75 8.62 -17.11
N ASP A 191 -1.44 9.54 -16.21
CA ASP A 191 -0.59 9.29 -15.04
C ASP A 191 -1.49 9.09 -13.80
N PHE A 192 -1.34 7.95 -13.13
CA PHE A 192 -2.04 7.64 -11.89
C PHE A 192 -1.11 7.89 -10.72
N LEU A 193 -1.43 8.89 -9.90
CA LEU A 193 -0.69 9.25 -8.69
C LEU A 193 -1.42 8.65 -7.49
N GLY A 194 -0.76 7.78 -6.72
CA GLY A 194 -1.39 7.11 -5.58
C GLY A 194 -0.46 6.98 -4.38
N TRP A 195 -1.00 7.12 -3.18
CA TRP A 195 -0.29 6.78 -1.95
C TRP A 195 0.00 5.28 -1.84
N ASP A 196 -0.94 4.51 -2.37
CA ASP A 196 -0.92 3.05 -2.49
C ASP A 196 -1.66 2.64 -3.76
N PHE A 197 -1.39 1.43 -4.21
CA PHE A 197 -2.11 0.79 -5.31
C PHE A 197 -2.55 -0.59 -4.86
N ALA A 198 -3.75 -1.01 -5.26
CA ALA A 198 -4.22 -2.35 -4.97
C ALA A 198 -3.30 -3.40 -5.64
N PHE A 199 -3.18 -4.57 -5.02
CA PHE A 199 -2.17 -5.58 -5.36
C PHE A 199 -2.22 -6.04 -6.84
N ASP A 200 -3.38 -5.93 -7.49
CA ASP A 200 -3.67 -6.34 -8.86
C ASP A 200 -3.52 -5.23 -9.92
N VAL A 201 -3.26 -3.99 -9.50
CA VAL A 201 -3.24 -2.82 -10.39
C VAL A 201 -2.13 -2.90 -11.44
N ASN A 202 -0.90 -3.27 -11.06
CA ASN A 202 0.23 -3.17 -11.97
C ASN A 202 0.10 -4.06 -13.22
N GLU A 203 -0.64 -5.17 -13.15
CA GLU A 203 -0.78 -6.09 -14.27
C GLU A 203 -2.14 -5.96 -14.97
N THR A 204 -3.24 -6.05 -14.21
CA THR A 204 -4.59 -6.03 -14.79
C THR A 204 -4.94 -4.65 -15.35
N ALA A 205 -4.53 -3.59 -14.64
CA ALA A 205 -4.84 -2.24 -15.08
C ALA A 205 -3.93 -1.77 -16.22
N ALA A 206 -2.65 -2.17 -16.22
CA ALA A 206 -1.74 -1.92 -17.34
C ALA A 206 -2.21 -2.65 -18.62
N HIS A 207 -2.62 -3.92 -18.50
CA HIS A 207 -3.17 -4.67 -19.62
C HIS A 207 -4.47 -4.04 -20.14
N PHE A 208 -5.38 -3.65 -19.24
CA PHE A 208 -6.62 -2.96 -19.61
C PHE A 208 -6.35 -1.62 -20.29
N ALA A 209 -5.41 -0.82 -19.79
CA ALA A 209 -5.01 0.45 -20.40
C ALA A 209 -4.45 0.24 -21.81
N ALA A 210 -3.54 -0.73 -21.98
CA ALA A 210 -2.97 -1.09 -23.27
C ALA A 210 -4.04 -1.56 -24.26
N ALA A 211 -4.96 -2.42 -23.82
CA ALA A 211 -6.10 -2.89 -24.63
C ALA A 211 -7.02 -1.73 -25.08
N ASN A 212 -7.13 -0.68 -24.25
CA ASN A 212 -7.87 0.54 -24.56
C ASN A 212 -7.02 1.63 -25.23
N LYS A 213 -5.81 1.31 -25.71
CA LYS A 213 -4.87 2.24 -26.37
C LYS A 213 -4.51 3.47 -25.53
N VAL A 214 -4.48 3.31 -24.21
CA VAL A 214 -4.03 4.34 -23.27
C VAL A 214 -2.68 3.94 -22.68
N ASN A 215 -1.72 4.84 -22.75
CA ASN A 215 -0.43 4.72 -22.07
C ASN A 215 -0.61 5.13 -20.60
N ALA A 216 -0.79 4.16 -19.71
CA ALA A 216 -0.90 4.39 -18.28
C ALA A 216 0.47 4.36 -17.59
N SER A 217 0.74 5.35 -16.72
CA SER A 217 1.87 5.31 -15.79
C SER A 217 1.37 5.31 -14.35
N PHE A 218 2.05 4.61 -13.46
CA PHE A 218 1.67 4.49 -12.04
C PHE A 218 2.81 5.05 -11.19
N LYS A 219 2.53 6.12 -10.46
CA LYS A 219 3.54 6.83 -9.66
C LYS A 219 3.09 6.94 -8.22
N LYS A 220 4.02 6.67 -7.31
CA LYS A 220 3.74 6.79 -5.89
C LYS A 220 3.81 8.25 -5.47
N ILE A 221 2.83 8.69 -4.67
CA ILE A 221 2.91 9.98 -4.00
C ILE A 221 4.01 9.87 -2.92
N PRO A 222 5.09 10.68 -3.01
CA PRO A 222 6.18 10.67 -2.04
C PRO A 222 5.69 11.02 -0.64
N ARG A 223 6.29 10.45 0.42
CA ARG A 223 5.91 10.80 1.81
C ARG A 223 6.42 12.18 2.21
N GLU A 224 7.40 12.69 1.49
CA GLU A 224 8.01 14.01 1.64
C GLU A 224 6.99 15.13 1.42
N VAL A 225 5.90 14.88 0.67
CA VAL A 225 4.80 15.87 0.53
C VAL A 225 4.09 16.15 1.86
N LEU A 226 4.26 15.25 2.84
CA LEU A 226 3.73 15.43 4.20
C LEU A 226 4.57 16.45 4.99
N GLU A 227 5.80 16.74 4.53
CA GLU A 227 6.76 17.60 5.22
C GLU A 227 6.82 18.98 4.58
N LYS A 228 6.30 20.00 5.29
CA LYS A 228 6.26 21.39 4.81
C LYS A 228 7.62 21.91 4.32
N LYS A 229 8.71 21.54 5.00
CA LYS A 229 10.07 21.95 4.62
C LYS A 229 10.51 21.35 3.27
N ALA A 230 10.19 20.09 3.01
CA ALA A 230 10.57 19.41 1.76
C ALA A 230 9.80 20.01 0.57
N VAL A 231 8.53 20.36 0.79
CA VAL A 231 7.69 21.06 -0.19
C VAL A 231 8.24 22.46 -0.50
N GLU A 232 8.56 23.26 0.53
CA GLU A 232 9.09 24.63 0.37
C GLU A 232 10.46 24.65 -0.33
N GLN A 233 11.28 23.61 -0.13
CA GLN A 233 12.57 23.45 -0.79
C GLN A 233 12.43 22.98 -2.25
N GLY A 234 11.23 22.59 -2.70
CA GLY A 234 10.96 22.16 -4.07
C GLY A 234 11.58 20.81 -4.43
N ASP A 235 11.99 19.98 -3.46
CA ASP A 235 12.63 18.68 -3.69
C ASP A 235 11.61 17.53 -3.66
N ILE A 236 10.43 17.75 -4.25
CA ILE A 236 9.40 16.71 -4.36
C ILE A 236 9.51 16.04 -5.73
N LYS A 237 9.77 14.74 -5.73
CA LYS A 237 9.90 13.95 -6.96
C LYS A 237 8.96 12.76 -6.93
N PHE A 238 8.15 12.63 -7.98
CA PHE A 238 7.22 11.52 -8.15
C PHE A 238 7.88 10.44 -8.98
N TYR A 239 8.01 9.25 -8.41
CA TYR A 239 8.69 8.13 -9.03
C TYR A 239 7.71 7.04 -9.45
N GLU A 240 8.06 6.31 -10.51
CA GLU A 240 7.32 5.11 -10.91
C GLU A 240 7.41 4.04 -9.84
N LEU A 241 6.36 3.22 -9.72
CA LEU A 241 6.37 2.09 -8.78
C LEU A 241 7.54 1.15 -9.06
N ALA A 242 8.10 0.56 -7.99
CA ALA A 242 9.09 -0.50 -8.12
C ALA A 242 8.54 -1.59 -9.05
N SER A 243 9.23 -1.83 -10.15
CA SER A 243 8.78 -2.76 -11.18
C SER A 243 9.50 -4.08 -11.04
N LEU A 244 8.72 -5.15 -11.06
CA LEU A 244 9.22 -6.52 -11.01
C LEU A 244 8.89 -7.22 -12.33
N ASP A 245 9.91 -7.59 -13.07
CA ASP A 245 9.76 -8.39 -14.28
C ASP A 245 10.06 -9.86 -14.00
N VAL A 246 9.14 -10.72 -14.44
CA VAL A 246 9.13 -12.16 -14.14
C VAL A 246 8.70 -12.91 -15.38
N GLU A 247 9.49 -13.90 -15.76
CA GLU A 247 9.20 -14.83 -16.84
C GLU A 247 8.75 -16.17 -16.25
N THR A 248 7.72 -16.77 -16.85
CA THR A 248 7.26 -18.13 -16.53
C THR A 248 7.52 -19.07 -17.69
N THR A 249 8.01 -20.28 -17.39
CA THR A 249 8.12 -21.38 -18.35
C THR A 249 7.36 -22.59 -17.82
N THR A 250 6.41 -23.10 -18.61
CA THR A 250 5.55 -24.22 -18.23
C THR A 250 5.92 -25.48 -19.00
N GLY A 251 6.18 -26.57 -18.28
CA GLY A 251 6.28 -27.94 -18.80
C GLY A 251 5.00 -28.73 -18.50
N LYS A 252 4.99 -30.05 -18.75
CA LYS A 252 3.78 -30.90 -18.58
C LYS A 252 3.16 -30.91 -17.18
N SER A 253 3.97 -30.70 -16.15
CA SER A 253 3.55 -30.73 -14.74
C SER A 253 4.50 -29.93 -13.86
N GLU A 254 5.32 -29.07 -14.47
CA GLU A 254 6.34 -28.27 -13.78
C GLU A 254 6.26 -26.85 -14.31
N ILE A 255 6.41 -25.88 -13.42
CA ILE A 255 6.58 -24.48 -13.78
C ILE A 255 7.89 -23.96 -13.22
N SER A 256 8.53 -23.09 -14.00
CA SER A 256 9.67 -22.28 -13.59
C SER A 256 9.29 -20.81 -13.60
N VAL A 257 9.60 -20.09 -12.52
CA VAL A 257 9.41 -18.64 -12.36
C VAL A 257 10.78 -18.01 -12.25
N THR A 258 11.13 -17.12 -13.17
CA THR A 258 12.46 -16.48 -13.24
C THR A 258 12.35 -14.97 -13.15
N LEU A 259 13.08 -14.37 -12.20
CA LEU A 259 13.22 -12.92 -12.11
C LEU A 259 14.09 -12.41 -13.26
N LYS A 260 13.60 -11.43 -14.03
CA LYS A 260 14.31 -10.87 -15.19
C LYS A 260 14.83 -9.48 -14.95
N ASN A 261 14.10 -8.68 -14.18
CA ASN A 261 14.48 -7.34 -13.84
C ASN A 261 13.79 -6.90 -12.55
N PHE A 262 14.43 -6.02 -11.81
CA PHE A 262 13.85 -5.38 -10.64
C PHE A 262 14.39 -3.96 -10.50
N ILE A 263 13.48 -2.99 -10.48
CA ILE A 263 13.83 -1.57 -10.42
C ILE A 263 13.30 -1.01 -9.10
N ILE A 264 14.20 -0.41 -8.33
CA ILE A 264 13.85 0.38 -7.16
C ILE A 264 13.90 1.87 -7.56
N PRO A 265 12.94 2.68 -7.11
CA PRO A 265 13.02 4.12 -7.24
C PRO A 265 14.31 4.69 -6.60
N PRO A 266 15.10 5.51 -7.33
CA PRO A 266 16.42 5.96 -6.86
C PRO A 266 16.42 6.72 -5.54
N GLN A 267 15.36 7.45 -5.20
CA GLN A 267 15.24 8.24 -3.96
C GLN A 267 15.19 7.40 -2.70
N ASP A 268 14.75 6.14 -2.81
CA ASP A 268 14.71 5.26 -1.65
C ASP A 268 16.14 4.79 -1.29
N VAL A 269 17.10 4.99 -2.20
CA VAL A 269 18.47 4.50 -2.09
C VAL A 269 19.44 5.66 -1.81
N PRO A 270 20.17 5.65 -0.69
CA PRO A 270 21.23 6.63 -0.45
C PRO A 270 22.27 6.66 -1.59
N ASP A 271 22.77 7.84 -1.97
CA ASP A 271 23.71 8.02 -3.09
C ASP A 271 24.95 7.10 -3.00
N GLU A 272 25.44 6.87 -1.77
CA GLU A 272 26.56 5.97 -1.49
C GLU A 272 26.32 4.50 -1.86
N VAL A 273 25.05 4.10 -1.97
CA VAL A 273 24.61 2.74 -2.33
C VAL A 273 24.32 2.66 -3.82
N GLN A 274 23.76 3.72 -4.42
CA GLN A 274 23.46 3.76 -5.86
C GLN A 274 24.70 3.47 -6.71
N GLY A 275 25.84 4.11 -6.40
CA GLY A 275 27.09 3.91 -7.15
C GLY A 275 27.74 2.53 -6.98
N LYS A 276 27.30 1.72 -6.02
CA LYS A 276 27.87 0.38 -5.74
C LYS A 276 27.08 -0.76 -6.39
N ILE A 277 25.88 -0.48 -6.89
CA ILE A 277 25.02 -1.48 -7.50
C ILE A 277 25.27 -1.46 -9.01
N THR A 278 25.86 -2.54 -9.51
CA THR A 278 26.21 -2.69 -10.94
C THR A 278 25.21 -3.56 -11.69
N HIS A 279 24.40 -4.34 -10.97
CA HIS A 279 23.39 -5.22 -11.54
C HIS A 279 22.10 -5.18 -10.72
N TRP A 280 20.95 -5.15 -11.41
CA TRP A 280 19.62 -4.97 -10.79
C TRP A 280 19.33 -6.00 -9.69
N SER A 281 19.83 -7.23 -9.82
CA SER A 281 19.56 -8.29 -8.83
C SER A 281 20.18 -8.00 -7.46
N GLN A 282 21.17 -7.12 -7.37
CA GLN A 282 21.76 -6.69 -6.10
C GLN A 282 20.81 -5.83 -5.26
N TRP A 283 19.76 -5.28 -5.89
CA TRP A 283 18.67 -4.61 -5.19
C TRP A 283 17.81 -5.57 -4.36
N ILE A 284 17.85 -6.87 -4.66
CA ILE A 284 17.03 -7.89 -4.00
C ILE A 284 17.78 -8.50 -2.83
N ASP A 285 17.19 -8.38 -1.64
CA ASP A 285 17.69 -8.99 -0.40
C ASP A 285 17.03 -10.36 -0.16
N TYR A 286 15.74 -10.49 -0.50
CA TYR A 286 14.94 -11.69 -0.32
C TYR A 286 13.85 -11.75 -1.39
N TRP A 287 13.47 -12.94 -1.84
CA TRP A 287 12.22 -13.14 -2.57
C TRP A 287 11.59 -14.50 -2.28
N ALA A 288 10.28 -14.59 -2.46
CA ALA A 288 9.49 -15.78 -2.18
C ALA A 288 8.34 -15.95 -3.16
N VAL A 289 7.83 -17.17 -3.22
CA VAL A 289 6.75 -17.57 -4.11
C VAL A 289 5.66 -18.30 -3.32
N ASP A 290 4.41 -17.91 -3.59
CA ASP A 290 3.20 -18.67 -3.33
C ASP A 290 2.71 -19.22 -4.67
N TRP A 291 2.72 -20.55 -4.82
CA TRP A 291 2.42 -21.23 -6.07
C TRP A 291 0.91 -21.35 -6.32
N ASN A 292 0.07 -21.07 -5.34
CA ASN A 292 -1.38 -21.26 -5.47
C ASN A 292 -2.16 -20.26 -4.63
N PHE A 293 -1.91 -18.98 -4.89
CA PHE A 293 -2.51 -17.88 -4.17
C PHE A 293 -4.04 -17.88 -4.36
N LYS A 294 -4.79 -17.84 -3.26
CA LYS A 294 -6.27 -17.89 -3.27
C LYS A 294 -6.94 -16.56 -2.95
N GLY A 295 -6.19 -15.45 -3.04
CA GLY A 295 -6.69 -14.14 -2.63
C GLY A 295 -6.72 -13.94 -1.11
N ASP A 296 -6.06 -14.82 -0.36
CA ASP A 296 -5.98 -14.83 1.10
C ASP A 296 -4.60 -14.36 1.58
N THR A 297 -4.04 -14.98 2.63
CA THR A 297 -2.71 -14.61 3.13
C THR A 297 -1.64 -15.26 2.27
N PHE A 298 -0.60 -14.52 1.91
CA PHE A 298 0.56 -15.06 1.20
C PHE A 298 1.15 -16.28 1.91
N HIS A 299 1.14 -17.43 1.23
CA HIS A 299 1.74 -18.66 1.71
C HIS A 299 3.15 -18.79 1.13
N ASN A 300 4.15 -18.54 1.98
CA ASN A 300 5.56 -18.70 1.59
C ASN A 300 5.89 -20.20 1.41
N GLN A 301 5.86 -20.66 0.16
CA GLN A 301 6.12 -22.05 -0.21
C GLN A 301 7.53 -22.26 -0.78
N TRP A 302 8.18 -21.18 -1.24
CA TRP A 302 9.56 -21.17 -1.68
C TRP A 302 10.18 -19.80 -1.40
N GLN A 303 11.47 -19.74 -1.05
CA GLN A 303 12.20 -18.49 -0.84
C GLN A 303 13.68 -18.60 -1.19
N SER A 304 14.28 -17.48 -1.58
CA SER A 304 15.75 -17.32 -1.70
C SER A 304 16.17 -15.94 -1.19
N TYR A 305 17.33 -15.86 -0.54
CA TYR A 305 17.74 -14.67 0.19
C TYR A 305 19.25 -14.59 0.37
N ARG A 306 19.75 -13.37 0.57
CA ARG A 306 21.19 -13.13 0.80
C ARG A 306 21.54 -13.33 2.27
N THR A 307 22.69 -13.95 2.51
CA THR A 307 23.34 -13.97 3.83
C THR A 307 24.78 -13.48 3.73
N LYS A 308 25.43 -13.23 4.86
CA LYS A 308 26.87 -12.90 4.89
C LYS A 308 27.73 -14.03 4.31
N LYS A 309 27.28 -15.28 4.42
CA LYS A 309 28.00 -16.47 3.95
C LYS A 309 27.67 -16.79 2.49
N GLU A 310 26.42 -16.55 2.09
CA GLU A 310 25.91 -16.82 0.76
C GLU A 310 25.30 -15.54 0.17
N PRO A 311 26.13 -14.73 -0.51
CA PRO A 311 25.67 -13.44 -1.01
C PRO A 311 24.86 -13.57 -2.29
N LYS A 312 24.75 -14.76 -2.90
CA LYS A 312 23.97 -14.98 -4.13
C LYS A 312 22.51 -15.26 -3.78
N ILE A 313 21.61 -14.98 -4.73
CA ILE A 313 20.21 -15.42 -4.67
C ILE A 313 19.94 -16.28 -5.89
N ASP A 314 19.02 -17.23 -5.75
CA ASP A 314 18.51 -17.98 -6.89
C ASP A 314 17.59 -17.07 -7.70
N MET A 315 17.79 -17.01 -9.02
CA MET A 315 16.94 -16.22 -9.92
C MET A 315 15.72 -16.98 -10.40
N THR A 316 15.68 -18.29 -10.18
CA THR A 316 14.63 -19.18 -10.67
C THR A 316 14.11 -20.04 -9.55
N ALA A 317 12.79 -20.01 -9.36
CA ALA A 317 12.05 -20.93 -8.51
C ALA A 317 11.35 -21.98 -9.40
N ARG A 318 11.26 -23.23 -8.94
CA ARG A 318 10.58 -24.31 -9.65
C ARG A 318 9.55 -24.99 -8.76
N HIS A 319 8.46 -25.43 -9.35
CA HIS A 319 7.41 -26.19 -8.67
C HIS A 319 6.76 -27.20 -9.59
N SER A 320 6.43 -28.37 -9.05
CA SER A 320 5.70 -29.41 -9.77
C SER A 320 4.27 -29.50 -9.22
N TYR A 321 3.29 -29.57 -10.13
CA TYR A 321 1.89 -29.76 -9.78
C TYR A 321 1.48 -31.22 -10.00
N ASP A 322 0.74 -31.77 -9.04
CA ASP A 322 0.21 -33.13 -9.14
C ASP A 322 -0.92 -33.24 -10.17
N ASN A 323 -1.69 -32.16 -10.36
CA ASN A 323 -2.82 -32.09 -11.27
C ASN A 323 -2.73 -30.83 -12.13
N GLY A 324 -3.11 -30.96 -13.39
CA GLY A 324 -3.23 -29.81 -14.30
C GLY A 324 -4.39 -28.89 -13.89
N GLY A 325 -4.26 -27.62 -14.22
CA GLY A 325 -5.26 -26.61 -13.87
C GLY A 325 -4.74 -25.19 -13.97
N ARG A 326 -5.64 -24.24 -13.69
CA ARG A 326 -5.31 -22.82 -13.60
C ARG A 326 -4.89 -22.46 -12.18
N PHE A 327 -3.74 -21.80 -12.05
CA PHE A 327 -3.19 -21.36 -10.79
C PHE A 327 -2.83 -19.88 -10.86
N THR A 328 -2.94 -19.20 -9.72
CA THR A 328 -2.41 -17.85 -9.54
C THR A 328 -1.15 -17.96 -8.69
N ILE A 329 0.00 -17.65 -9.28
CA ILE A 329 1.28 -17.60 -8.59
C ILE A 329 1.49 -16.18 -8.10
N LEU A 330 1.81 -16.00 -6.82
CA LEU A 330 2.18 -14.71 -6.27
C LEU A 330 3.67 -14.70 -5.92
N VAL A 331 4.41 -13.81 -6.57
CA VAL A 331 5.84 -13.56 -6.32
C VAL A 331 5.97 -12.35 -5.40
N LYS A 332 6.78 -12.46 -4.36
CA LYS A 332 7.09 -11.37 -3.44
C LYS A 332 8.59 -11.13 -3.42
N VAL A 333 9.03 -9.93 -3.77
CA VAL A 333 10.42 -9.47 -3.69
C VAL A 333 10.53 -8.45 -2.56
N ILE A 334 11.60 -8.56 -1.79
CA ILE A 334 11.95 -7.60 -0.76
C ILE A 334 13.33 -7.02 -1.07
N ASP A 335 13.40 -5.70 -1.13
CA ASP A 335 14.64 -5.01 -1.45
C ASP A 335 15.60 -4.87 -0.26
N ILE A 336 16.81 -4.36 -0.56
CA ILE A 336 17.85 -4.04 0.43
C ILE A 336 17.45 -2.99 1.46
N LEU A 337 16.42 -2.19 1.16
CA LEU A 337 15.83 -1.18 2.06
C LEU A 337 14.67 -1.77 2.88
N GLY A 338 14.28 -3.01 2.57
CA GLY A 338 13.14 -3.69 3.16
C GLY A 338 11.77 -3.30 2.63
N ASN A 339 11.64 -2.65 1.46
CA ASN A 339 10.34 -2.50 0.80
C ASN A 339 9.94 -3.82 0.17
N ASP A 340 8.65 -4.13 0.19
CA ASP A 340 8.08 -5.26 -0.53
C ASP A 340 7.43 -4.84 -1.86
N THR A 341 7.66 -5.66 -2.88
CA THR A 341 7.02 -5.60 -4.20
C THR A 341 6.45 -6.97 -4.53
N THR A 342 5.18 -7.04 -4.92
CA THR A 342 4.53 -8.30 -5.30
C THR A 342 4.10 -8.31 -6.77
N LYS A 343 4.10 -9.49 -7.38
CA LYS A 343 3.57 -9.72 -8.73
C LYS A 343 2.76 -11.01 -8.76
N ALA A 344 1.49 -10.92 -9.13
CA ALA A 344 0.67 -12.09 -9.44
C ALA A 344 0.94 -12.55 -10.88
N LEU A 345 0.72 -13.83 -11.17
CA LEU A 345 0.87 -14.44 -12.49
C LEU A 345 -0.20 -15.52 -12.63
N GLU A 346 -1.06 -15.42 -13.63
CA GLU A 346 -1.98 -16.51 -13.96
C GLU A 346 -1.30 -17.51 -14.90
N VAL A 347 -1.34 -18.79 -14.53
CA VAL A 347 -0.69 -19.86 -15.29
C VAL A 347 -1.64 -21.04 -15.45
N ASP A 348 -1.66 -21.63 -16.64
CA ASP A 348 -2.30 -22.91 -16.90
C ASP A 348 -1.19 -23.96 -17.00
N VAL A 349 -1.20 -24.95 -16.11
CA VAL A 349 -0.23 -26.06 -16.03
C VAL A 349 -0.86 -27.36 -16.45
#